data_AF-A0AAW8R9J2-F1
#
_entry.id   AF-A0AAW8R9J2-F1
#
_cell.length_a   1.000
_cell.length_b   1.000
_cell.length_c   1.000
_cell.angle_alpha   90.00
_cell.angle_beta   90.00
_cell.angle_gamma   90.00
#
_symmetry.space_group_name_H-M   'P 1'
#
loop_
_entity.id
_entity.type
_entity.pdbx_description
1 polymer ?
#
loop_
_entity_poly.entity_id
_entity_poly.type
_entity_poly.pdbx_seq_one_letter_code
_entity_poly.pdbx_strand_id
1 'polypeptide(L)'
;MKKLFKLTLILGIILSFIAMPFISSAASVNSTNSNNMSKMIKEINFETDQKQFSKYLNLAKVGMLDKSIDLKTTISNLDFEASKLTEYEGFMLLTIPFKEDSHFNVLSNITIAFKNDKVVNYSEQQLTKSENNTFWINQFIDGKQARNEDLAIDYVSNEETKTAIKEIQQLSTQRGLNMSCFAAVVGASGGVIGVILKLCGAPCSLAPPICAGCLAGIVVVGGGGIIGAVVTCWK
;
A
#
# COMPACT_ATOMS: atom_id res chain seq x y z
N MET A 1 61.69 7.76 -3.55
CA MET A 1 60.85 8.23 -4.67
C MET A 1 59.56 7.40 -4.73
N LYS A 2 58.56 7.74 -3.91
CA LYS A 2 57.22 7.15 -3.88
C LYS A 2 56.27 8.30 -3.57
N LYS A 3 55.66 8.92 -4.59
CA LYS A 3 54.53 9.87 -4.50
C LYS A 3 54.33 10.52 -5.88
N LEU A 4 53.88 9.77 -6.88
CA LEU A 4 53.39 10.40 -8.13
C LEU A 4 52.43 9.53 -8.96
N PHE A 5 51.73 8.55 -8.35
CA PHE A 5 50.87 7.63 -9.13
C PHE A 5 49.48 7.37 -8.54
N LYS A 6 49.00 8.23 -7.63
CA LYS A 6 47.68 8.06 -6.98
C LYS A 6 46.70 9.22 -7.18
N LEU A 7 46.95 10.15 -8.10
CA LEU A 7 46.12 11.36 -8.24
C LEU A 7 45.31 11.45 -9.54
N THR A 8 45.36 10.46 -10.43
CA THR A 8 44.63 10.48 -11.71
C THR A 8 43.46 9.50 -11.79
N LEU A 9 43.21 8.67 -10.76
CA LEU A 9 42.07 7.73 -10.75
C LEU A 9 40.85 8.26 -9.98
N ILE A 10 40.99 9.33 -9.20
CA ILE A 10 39.91 9.84 -8.33
C ILE A 10 39.09 10.95 -9.02
N LEU A 11 39.57 11.50 -10.15
CA LEU A 11 38.89 12.58 -10.86
C LEU A 11 37.90 12.11 -11.94
N GLY A 12 37.75 10.79 -12.15
CA GLY A 12 36.87 10.21 -13.16
C GLY A 12 35.50 9.73 -12.66
N ILE A 13 35.22 9.80 -11.35
CA ILE A 13 33.98 9.25 -10.75
C ILE A 13 33.03 10.36 -10.23
N ILE A 14 33.46 11.62 -10.22
CA ILE A 14 32.69 12.72 -9.60
C ILE A 14 31.84 13.52 -10.61
N LEU A 15 31.82 13.18 -11.90
CA LEU A 15 31.09 13.94 -12.92
C LEU A 15 29.99 13.18 -13.70
N SER A 16 29.44 12.09 -13.14
CA SER A 16 28.26 11.41 -13.73
C SER A 16 26.99 11.48 -12.87
N PHE A 17 26.96 12.31 -11.82
CA PHE A 17 25.79 12.45 -10.94
C PHE A 17 24.83 13.59 -11.29
N ILE A 18 25.00 14.24 -12.44
CA ILE A 18 24.10 15.31 -12.86
C ILE A 18 23.72 15.07 -14.32
N ALA A 19 22.41 14.99 -14.54
CA ALA A 19 21.70 14.68 -15.79
C ALA A 19 21.55 13.19 -16.13
N MET A 20 20.58 12.53 -15.49
CA MET A 20 19.51 11.84 -16.23
C MET A 20 18.15 12.01 -15.52
N PRO A 21 17.09 12.33 -16.28
CA PRO A 21 15.76 12.67 -15.79
C PRO A 21 14.96 11.42 -15.42
N PHE A 22 13.99 11.57 -14.52
CA PHE A 22 12.77 10.75 -14.43
C PHE A 22 12.87 9.29 -14.92
N ILE A 23 13.50 8.42 -14.14
CA ILE A 23 13.06 7.02 -14.09
C ILE A 23 12.25 6.90 -12.81
N SER A 24 10.96 7.07 -13.01
CA SER A 24 9.89 7.04 -12.04
C SER A 24 10.00 5.83 -11.11
N SER A 25 9.64 6.06 -9.85
CA SER A 25 9.51 5.13 -8.72
C SER A 25 8.59 3.90 -8.95
N ALA A 26 8.25 3.58 -10.20
CA ALA A 26 7.55 2.39 -10.65
C ALA A 26 8.45 1.14 -10.71
N ALA A 27 9.77 1.29 -10.59
CA ALA A 27 10.74 0.21 -10.77
C ALA A 27 11.19 -0.49 -9.46
N SER A 28 10.33 -0.63 -8.46
CA SER A 28 10.58 -1.56 -7.33
C SER A 28 9.69 -2.81 -7.34
N VAL A 29 8.78 -2.93 -8.31
CA VAL A 29 8.05 -4.18 -8.58
C VAL A 29 8.80 -4.91 -9.69
N ASN A 30 9.61 -5.90 -9.30
CA ASN A 30 10.11 -6.87 -10.26
C ASN A 30 8.97 -7.85 -10.63
N SER A 31 9.07 -8.55 -11.77
CA SER A 31 8.12 -9.57 -12.20
C SER A 31 7.83 -10.60 -11.10
N THR A 32 8.82 -10.92 -10.26
CA THR A 32 8.67 -11.77 -9.06
C THR A 32 7.68 -11.20 -8.04
N ASN A 33 7.77 -9.90 -7.72
CA ASN A 33 6.86 -9.24 -6.77
C ASN A 33 5.43 -9.18 -7.34
N SER A 34 5.30 -8.88 -8.63
CA SER A 34 4.00 -8.90 -9.31
C SER A 34 3.36 -10.29 -9.33
N ASN A 35 4.13 -11.34 -9.62
CA ASN A 35 3.64 -12.72 -9.58
C ASN A 35 3.20 -13.14 -8.17
N ASN A 36 3.95 -12.75 -7.13
CA ASN A 36 3.58 -13.03 -5.74
C ASN A 36 2.29 -12.30 -5.35
N MET A 37 2.15 -11.01 -5.69
CA MET A 37 0.92 -10.25 -5.47
C MET A 37 -0.26 -10.86 -6.23
N SER A 38 -0.05 -11.27 -7.49
CA SER A 38 -1.08 -11.93 -8.32
C SER A 38 -1.53 -13.26 -7.77
N LYS A 39 -0.61 -14.04 -7.19
CA LYS A 39 -0.95 -15.32 -6.57
C LYS A 39 -1.74 -15.07 -5.29
N MET A 40 -1.23 -14.19 -4.44
CA MET A 40 -1.81 -13.91 -3.14
C MET A 40 -3.21 -13.29 -3.24
N ILE A 41 -3.42 -12.34 -4.15
CA ILE A 41 -4.74 -11.71 -4.33
C ILE A 41 -5.83 -12.72 -4.71
N LYS A 42 -5.46 -13.82 -5.39
CA LYS A 42 -6.38 -14.92 -5.75
C LYS A 42 -6.65 -15.88 -4.60
N GLU A 43 -5.72 -15.94 -3.65
CA GLU A 43 -5.81 -16.78 -2.46
C GLU A 43 -6.53 -16.07 -1.31
N ILE A 44 -6.62 -14.73 -1.35
CA ILE A 44 -7.45 -13.96 -0.40
C ILE A 44 -8.92 -14.23 -0.71
N ASN A 45 -9.62 -14.79 0.26
CA ASN A 45 -11.06 -14.92 0.22
C ASN A 45 -11.71 -13.61 0.68
N PHE A 46 -12.41 -12.93 -0.23
CA PHE A 46 -13.14 -11.68 0.04
C PHE A 46 -14.60 -11.92 0.46
N GLU A 47 -15.05 -13.17 0.46
CA GLU A 47 -16.40 -13.57 0.82
C GLU A 47 -16.38 -14.26 2.19
N THR A 48 -16.59 -13.45 3.23
CA THR A 48 -16.76 -13.93 4.61
C THR A 48 -18.20 -13.74 5.04
N ASP A 49 -18.74 -14.66 5.84
CA ASP A 49 -20.11 -14.55 6.31
C ASP A 49 -20.31 -13.42 7.34
N GLN A 50 -21.55 -12.93 7.44
CA GLN A 50 -21.90 -11.80 8.29
C GLN A 50 -21.66 -12.07 9.79
N LYS A 51 -21.77 -13.33 10.24
CA LYS A 51 -21.55 -13.69 11.65
C LYS A 51 -20.07 -13.59 11.99
N GLN A 52 -19.20 -14.09 11.12
CA GLN A 52 -17.75 -13.92 11.24
C GLN A 52 -17.35 -12.45 11.23
N PHE A 53 -17.83 -11.69 10.23
CA PHE A 53 -17.59 -10.25 10.16
C PHE A 53 -17.95 -9.55 11.48
N SER A 54 -19.17 -9.76 11.97
CA SER A 54 -19.65 -9.15 13.22
C SER A 54 -18.79 -9.53 14.42
N LYS A 55 -18.37 -10.80 14.51
CA LYS A 55 -17.49 -11.30 15.57
C LYS A 55 -16.15 -10.56 15.57
N TYR A 56 -15.45 -10.54 14.44
CA TYR A 56 -14.11 -9.94 14.35
C TYR A 56 -14.14 -8.41 14.46
N LEU A 57 -15.19 -7.76 13.95
CA LEU A 57 -15.41 -6.33 14.14
C LEU A 57 -15.57 -5.99 15.63
N ASN A 58 -16.32 -6.81 16.37
CA ASN A 58 -16.47 -6.62 17.81
C ASN A 58 -15.15 -6.83 18.57
N LEU A 59 -14.39 -7.87 18.23
CA LEU A 59 -13.06 -8.11 18.81
C LEU A 59 -12.12 -6.93 18.57
N ALA A 60 -12.11 -6.37 17.36
CA ALA A 60 -11.32 -5.19 17.03
C ALA A 60 -11.73 -3.96 17.86
N LYS A 61 -13.04 -3.69 17.97
CA LYS A 61 -13.55 -2.57 18.78
C LYS A 61 -13.17 -2.70 20.25
N VAL A 62 -13.32 -3.89 20.83
CA VAL A 62 -12.88 -4.17 22.21
C VAL A 62 -11.37 -3.95 22.34
N GLY A 63 -10.58 -4.48 21.42
CA GLY A 63 -9.12 -4.35 21.45
C GLY A 63 -8.62 -2.90 21.34
N MET A 64 -9.33 -2.06 20.58
CA MET A 64 -9.02 -0.62 20.51
C MET A 64 -9.40 0.11 21.80
N LEU A 65 -10.52 -0.26 22.44
CA LEU A 65 -11.00 0.37 23.68
C LEU A 65 -10.15 -0.01 24.90
N ASP A 66 -9.71 -1.27 24.97
CA ASP A 66 -8.85 -1.77 26.06
C ASP A 66 -7.35 -1.51 25.84
N LYS A 67 -6.99 -0.93 24.68
CA LYS A 67 -5.63 -0.59 24.25
C LYS A 67 -4.71 -1.80 23.99
N SER A 68 -5.26 -3.01 23.82
CA SER A 68 -4.51 -4.13 23.25
C SER A 68 -4.19 -3.93 21.76
N ILE A 69 -4.97 -3.11 21.07
CA ILE A 69 -4.68 -2.52 19.76
C ILE A 69 -4.39 -1.04 19.98
N ASP A 70 -3.11 -0.69 20.07
CA ASP A 70 -2.60 0.68 20.23
C ASP A 70 -2.72 1.45 18.91
N LEU A 71 -3.90 2.03 18.68
CA LEU A 71 -4.23 2.90 17.55
C LEU A 71 -3.59 4.28 17.73
N LYS A 72 -2.91 4.78 16.70
CA LYS A 72 -2.21 6.08 16.69
C LYS A 72 -3.07 7.23 16.19
N THR A 73 -4.22 6.92 15.61
CA THR A 73 -5.30 7.86 15.37
C THR A 73 -6.39 7.74 16.44
N THR A 74 -7.45 8.55 16.34
CA THR A 74 -8.66 8.38 17.15
C THR A 74 -9.60 7.37 16.50
N ILE A 75 -10.27 6.57 17.33
CA ILE A 75 -11.27 5.59 16.85
C ILE A 75 -12.41 6.24 16.05
N SER A 76 -12.67 7.54 16.27
CA SER A 76 -13.66 8.32 15.54
C SER A 76 -13.32 8.52 14.06
N ASN A 77 -12.04 8.40 13.69
CA ASN A 77 -11.56 8.54 12.32
C ASN A 77 -11.73 7.25 11.51
N LEU A 78 -12.13 6.13 12.14
CA LEU A 78 -12.34 4.86 11.45
C LEU A 78 -13.76 4.74 10.92
N ASP A 79 -13.89 4.19 9.71
CA ASP A 79 -15.16 3.85 9.08
C ASP A 79 -15.46 2.36 9.26
N PHE A 80 -16.20 2.04 10.32
CA PHE A 80 -16.60 0.67 10.62
C PHE A 80 -17.65 0.13 9.65
N GLU A 81 -18.42 0.99 8.97
CA GLU A 81 -19.45 0.56 8.02
C GLU A 81 -18.81 0.16 6.68
N ALA A 82 -17.74 0.84 6.28
CA ALA A 82 -16.93 0.47 5.12
C ALA A 82 -15.92 -0.66 5.40
N SER A 83 -15.89 -1.21 6.63
CA SER A 83 -14.96 -2.28 6.99
C SER A 83 -15.30 -3.61 6.31
N LYS A 84 -14.29 -4.42 6.07
CA LYS A 84 -14.46 -5.74 5.45
C LYS A 84 -13.53 -6.75 6.06
N LEU A 85 -14.06 -7.95 6.25
CA LEU A 85 -13.31 -9.11 6.68
C LEU A 85 -12.93 -9.94 5.45
N THR A 86 -11.69 -10.42 5.44
CA THR A 86 -11.15 -11.30 4.41
C THR A 86 -10.39 -12.43 5.07
N GLU A 87 -10.12 -13.51 4.35
CA GLU A 87 -9.36 -14.65 4.86
C GLU A 87 -8.17 -14.99 3.96
N TYR A 88 -7.02 -15.29 4.55
CA TYR A 88 -5.83 -15.74 3.85
C TYR A 88 -5.04 -16.75 4.71
N GLU A 89 -4.82 -17.96 4.20
CA GLU A 89 -4.06 -19.02 4.90
C GLU A 89 -4.48 -19.25 6.38
N GLY A 90 -5.79 -19.19 6.65
CA GLY A 90 -6.36 -19.36 7.99
C GLY A 90 -6.19 -18.15 8.93
N PHE A 91 -5.69 -17.03 8.41
CA PHE A 91 -5.75 -15.72 9.07
C PHE A 91 -7.01 -14.99 8.63
N MET A 92 -7.74 -14.43 9.61
CA MET A 92 -8.83 -13.51 9.34
C MET A 92 -8.28 -12.08 9.36
N LEU A 93 -8.43 -11.36 8.26
CA LEU A 93 -7.88 -10.03 8.05
C LEU A 93 -9.04 -9.03 8.02
N LEU A 94 -9.24 -8.30 9.11
CA LEU A 94 -10.23 -7.23 9.18
C LEU A 94 -9.57 -5.92 8.75
N THR A 95 -10.00 -5.36 7.64
CA THR A 95 -9.60 -4.01 7.22
C THR A 95 -10.69 -3.02 7.59
N ILE A 96 -10.29 -1.93 8.25
CA ILE A 96 -11.15 -0.80 8.59
C ILE A 96 -10.55 0.45 7.93
N PRO A 97 -11.21 1.01 6.91
CA PRO A 97 -10.80 2.28 6.30
C PRO A 97 -10.85 3.44 7.29
N PHE A 98 -10.12 4.51 6.98
CA PHE A 98 -10.36 5.81 7.60
C PHE A 98 -11.53 6.49 6.90
N LYS A 99 -12.30 7.28 7.64
CA LYS A 99 -13.41 8.06 7.08
C LYS A 99 -12.91 9.09 6.08
N GLU A 100 -13.73 9.34 5.07
CA GLU A 100 -13.40 10.27 3.99
C GLU A 100 -13.27 11.72 4.44
N ASP A 101 -13.99 12.11 5.50
CA ASP A 101 -13.97 13.45 6.10
C ASP A 101 -12.78 13.66 7.07
N SER A 102 -11.97 12.62 7.29
CA SER A 102 -10.72 12.75 8.01
C SER A 102 -9.66 13.46 7.18
N HIS A 103 -8.60 13.94 7.83
CA HIS A 103 -7.46 14.57 7.15
C HIS A 103 -6.56 13.56 6.39
N PHE A 104 -6.91 12.27 6.41
CA PHE A 104 -6.17 11.21 5.77
C PHE A 104 -6.65 10.96 4.34
N ASN A 105 -5.73 10.50 3.50
CA ASN A 105 -6.08 10.05 2.16
C ASN A 105 -6.92 8.75 2.24
N VAL A 106 -7.84 8.54 1.28
CA VAL A 106 -8.74 7.36 1.19
C VAL A 106 -8.01 6.02 1.18
N LEU A 107 -6.73 5.97 0.83
CA LEU A 107 -5.91 4.75 0.93
C LEU A 107 -5.50 4.40 2.37
N SER A 108 -5.77 5.26 3.34
CA SER A 108 -5.46 5.03 4.76
C SER A 108 -6.43 4.02 5.38
N ASN A 109 -5.88 3.09 6.15
CA ASN A 109 -6.64 2.00 6.76
C ASN A 109 -5.87 1.42 7.95
N ILE A 110 -6.58 0.65 8.78
CA ILE A 110 -5.97 -0.32 9.68
C ILE A 110 -6.40 -1.71 9.26
N THR A 111 -5.42 -2.61 9.10
CA THR A 111 -5.67 -4.03 8.89
C THR A 111 -5.24 -4.82 10.12
N ILE A 112 -6.16 -5.60 10.69
CA ILE A 112 -5.95 -6.41 11.87
C ILE A 112 -6.00 -7.88 11.47
N ALA A 113 -4.91 -8.61 11.72
CA ALA A 113 -4.81 -10.03 11.48
C ALA A 113 -5.16 -10.80 12.74
N PHE A 114 -6.07 -11.76 12.61
CA PHE A 114 -6.47 -12.68 13.65
C PHE A 114 -6.10 -14.11 13.29
N LYS A 115 -5.68 -14.88 14.28
CA LYS A 115 -5.54 -16.34 14.20
C LYS A 115 -6.15 -16.96 15.44
N ASN A 116 -7.08 -17.90 15.26
CA ASN A 116 -7.83 -18.51 16.36
C ASN A 116 -8.45 -17.46 17.31
N ASP A 117 -9.14 -16.46 16.73
CA ASP A 117 -9.79 -15.34 17.44
C ASP A 117 -8.86 -14.41 18.24
N LYS A 118 -7.54 -14.57 18.12
CA LYS A 118 -6.55 -13.69 18.76
C LYS A 118 -5.92 -12.76 17.75
N VAL A 119 -5.78 -11.49 18.11
CA VAL A 119 -4.95 -10.54 17.35
C VAL A 119 -3.52 -11.07 17.35
N VAL A 120 -2.98 -11.31 16.16
CA VAL A 120 -1.58 -11.73 15.98
C VAL A 120 -0.69 -10.61 15.48
N ASN A 121 -1.27 -9.67 14.72
CA ASN A 121 -0.60 -8.49 14.22
C ASN A 121 -1.64 -7.46 13.76
N TYR A 122 -1.30 -6.17 13.76
CA TYR A 122 -2.05 -5.15 13.05
C TYR A 122 -1.12 -4.12 12.41
N SER A 123 -1.55 -3.57 11.28
CA SER A 123 -0.87 -2.50 10.56
C SER A 123 -1.82 -1.33 10.39
N GLU A 124 -1.49 -0.20 11.00
CA GLU A 124 -2.13 1.10 10.77
C GLU A 124 -1.32 1.88 9.75
N GLN A 125 -1.97 2.35 8.69
CA GLN A 125 -1.34 3.13 7.64
C GLN A 125 -2.07 4.45 7.48
N GLN A 126 -1.35 5.53 7.73
CA GLN A 126 -1.82 6.90 7.60
C GLN A 126 -1.11 7.56 6.42
N LEU A 127 -1.88 8.04 5.45
CA LEU A 127 -1.38 8.82 4.33
C LEU A 127 -1.90 10.25 4.42
N THR A 128 -0.99 11.21 4.39
CA THR A 128 -1.32 12.64 4.46
C THR A 128 -0.55 13.43 3.40
N LYS A 129 -0.87 14.71 3.28
CA LYS A 129 -0.12 15.65 2.46
C LYS A 129 1.09 16.17 3.25
N SER A 130 2.27 16.11 2.66
CA SER A 130 3.50 16.68 3.19
C SER A 130 3.56 18.21 2.94
N GLU A 131 4.53 18.88 3.58
CA GLU A 131 4.84 20.29 3.30
C GLU A 131 5.26 20.53 1.84
N ASN A 132 5.84 19.51 1.19
CA ASN A 132 6.28 19.56 -0.21
C ASN A 132 5.16 19.21 -1.21
N ASN A 133 3.91 19.13 -0.76
CA ASN A 133 2.77 18.68 -1.57
C ASN A 133 2.92 17.25 -2.13
N THR A 134 3.62 16.38 -1.43
CA THR A 134 3.74 14.95 -1.74
C THR A 134 2.99 14.09 -0.73
N PHE A 135 2.79 12.81 -1.03
CA PHE A 135 2.28 11.84 -0.06
C PHE A 135 3.31 11.59 1.04
N TRP A 136 2.92 11.84 2.28
CA TRP A 136 3.63 11.43 3.48
C TRP A 136 2.99 10.17 4.05
N ILE A 137 3.80 9.16 4.38
CA ILE A 137 3.32 7.95 5.06
C ILE A 137 3.75 7.96 6.53
N ASN A 138 2.82 7.64 7.40
CA ASN A 138 3.11 7.18 8.76
C ASN A 138 2.51 5.78 8.94
N GLN A 139 3.35 4.77 9.11
CA GLN A 139 2.93 3.38 9.24
C GLN A 139 3.34 2.84 10.61
N PHE A 140 2.40 2.18 11.26
CA PHE A 140 2.60 1.53 12.55
C PHE A 140 2.28 0.04 12.44
N ILE A 141 3.15 -0.80 12.97
CA ILE A 141 2.96 -2.24 13.09
C ILE A 141 2.94 -2.56 14.58
N ASP A 142 1.86 -3.16 15.07
CA ASP A 142 1.64 -3.45 16.49
C ASP A 142 1.87 -2.21 17.39
N GLY A 143 1.37 -1.06 16.93
CA GLY A 143 1.47 0.23 17.62
C GLY A 143 2.87 0.87 17.58
N LYS A 144 3.86 0.22 16.97
CA LYS A 144 5.23 0.75 16.83
C LYS A 144 5.43 1.33 15.44
N GLN A 145 6.05 2.51 15.37
CA GLN A 145 6.32 3.18 14.11
C GLN A 145 7.30 2.36 13.27
N ALA A 146 6.83 1.91 12.12
CA ALA A 146 7.61 1.13 11.15
C ALA A 146 8.13 2.01 10.02
N ARG A 147 7.34 3.02 9.59
CA ARG A 147 7.73 3.99 8.55
C ARG A 147 7.20 5.38 8.89
N ASN A 148 7.98 6.40 8.55
CA ASN A 148 7.59 7.80 8.63
C ASN A 148 8.45 8.59 7.65
N GLU A 149 7.97 8.75 6.42
CA GLU A 149 8.77 9.28 5.32
C GLU A 149 7.91 9.91 4.22
N ASP A 150 8.56 10.78 3.45
CA ASP A 150 8.02 11.31 2.21
C ASP A 150 8.12 10.24 1.11
N LEU A 151 7.00 9.95 0.45
CA LEU A 151 6.99 9.00 -0.66
C LEU A 151 7.58 9.59 -1.95
N ALA A 152 7.86 10.90 -2.00
CA ALA A 152 8.31 11.62 -3.20
C ALA A 152 7.38 11.41 -4.40
N ILE A 153 6.08 11.35 -4.12
CA ILE A 153 4.99 11.23 -5.11
C ILE A 153 4.02 12.36 -4.83
N ASP A 154 3.66 13.13 -5.84
CA ASP A 154 2.74 14.26 -5.72
C ASP A 154 1.44 13.82 -5.03
N TYR A 155 1.01 14.63 -4.06
CA TYR A 155 -0.21 14.39 -3.32
C TYR A 155 -1.41 14.69 -4.21
N VAL A 156 -2.38 13.77 -4.20
CA VAL A 156 -3.70 13.99 -4.78
C VAL A 156 -4.78 13.85 -3.72
N SER A 157 -5.87 14.60 -3.87
CA SER A 157 -7.02 14.56 -2.97
C SER A 157 -7.72 13.20 -2.96
N ASN A 158 -8.65 13.00 -2.01
CA ASN A 158 -9.47 11.78 -1.94
C ASN A 158 -10.26 11.56 -3.23
N GLU A 159 -10.85 12.61 -3.79
CA GLU A 159 -11.63 12.51 -5.03
C GLU A 159 -10.77 12.19 -6.24
N GLU A 160 -9.59 12.79 -6.35
CA GLU A 160 -8.62 12.45 -7.40
C GLU A 160 -8.10 11.02 -7.23
N THR A 161 -7.87 10.56 -6.00
CA THR A 161 -7.43 9.19 -5.72
C THR A 161 -8.49 8.18 -6.15
N LYS A 162 -9.76 8.41 -5.81
CA LYS A 162 -10.88 7.56 -6.23
C LYS A 162 -11.06 7.59 -7.75
N THR A 163 -10.91 8.75 -8.38
CA THR A 163 -10.99 8.90 -9.83
C THR A 163 -9.90 8.08 -10.52
N ALA A 164 -8.66 8.22 -10.04
CA ALA A 164 -7.53 7.42 -10.50
C ALA A 164 -7.78 5.92 -10.38
N ILE A 165 -8.28 5.46 -9.22
CA ILE A 165 -8.64 4.05 -9.01
C ILE A 165 -9.67 3.57 -10.06
N LYS A 166 -10.72 4.35 -10.32
CA LYS A 166 -11.77 4.01 -11.30
C LYS A 166 -11.23 3.96 -12.72
N GLU A 167 -10.41 4.93 -13.12
CA GLU A 167 -9.76 4.96 -14.43
C GLU A 167 -8.88 3.72 -14.66
N ILE A 168 -8.06 3.37 -13.66
CA ILE A 168 -7.19 2.20 -13.72
C ILE A 168 -8.02 0.91 -13.86
N GLN A 169 -9.14 0.81 -13.13
CA GLN A 169 -10.02 -0.33 -13.21
C GLN A 169 -10.64 -0.50 -14.62
N GLN A 170 -11.04 0.61 -15.26
CA GLN A 170 -11.55 0.60 -16.64
C GLN A 170 -10.48 0.23 -17.67
N LEU A 171 -9.24 0.70 -17.48
CA LEU A 171 -8.11 0.38 -18.35
C LEU A 171 -7.72 -1.10 -18.25
N SER A 172 -7.79 -1.68 -17.04
CA SER A 172 -7.46 -3.09 -16.79
C SER A 172 -8.41 -4.07 -17.47
N THR A 173 -9.66 -3.68 -17.71
CA THR A 173 -10.67 -4.51 -18.40
C THR A 173 -10.58 -4.42 -19.92
N GLN A 174 -9.92 -3.41 -20.49
CA GLN A 174 -9.93 -3.13 -21.93
C GLN A 174 -8.66 -3.49 -22.70
N ARG A 175 -7.50 -3.69 -22.03
CA ARG A 175 -6.21 -3.83 -22.74
C ARG A 175 -5.40 -5.05 -22.28
N GLY A 176 -4.90 -5.81 -23.25
CA GLY A 176 -3.88 -6.83 -23.03
C GLY A 176 -2.46 -6.23 -22.98
N LEU A 177 -1.70 -6.68 -21.99
CA LEU A 177 -0.23 -6.74 -21.79
C LEU A 177 0.69 -5.95 -22.76
N ASN A 178 1.23 -4.81 -22.32
CA ASN A 178 2.58 -4.31 -22.70
C ASN A 178 3.00 -3.06 -21.87
N MET A 179 4.22 -2.54 -22.03
CA MET A 179 4.72 -1.24 -21.53
C MET A 179 3.75 -0.06 -21.81
N SER A 180 2.94 -0.19 -22.86
CA SER A 180 1.85 0.74 -23.20
C SER A 180 0.67 0.70 -22.20
N CYS A 181 0.45 -0.40 -21.49
CA CYS A 181 -0.48 -0.54 -20.36
C CYS A 181 -0.09 0.43 -19.24
N PHE A 182 1.21 0.46 -18.90
CA PHE A 182 1.73 1.37 -17.89
C PHE A 182 1.76 2.82 -18.38
N ALA A 183 2.17 3.05 -19.64
CA ALA A 183 2.15 4.39 -20.24
C ALA A 183 0.73 4.96 -20.44
N ALA A 184 -0.32 4.11 -20.45
CA ALA A 184 -1.70 4.57 -20.45
C ALA A 184 -2.16 5.11 -19.09
N VAL A 185 -1.42 4.81 -18.02
CA VAL A 185 -1.69 5.30 -16.67
C VAL A 185 -0.71 6.44 -16.32
N VAL A 186 -0.76 7.53 -17.10
CA VAL A 186 0.01 8.75 -16.85
C VAL A 186 -0.79 9.76 -16.02
N GLY A 187 -0.10 10.58 -15.23
CA GLY A 187 -0.72 11.63 -14.40
C GLY A 187 -1.05 11.15 -12.97
N ALA A 188 -2.16 11.64 -12.40
CA ALA A 188 -2.60 11.32 -11.05
C ALA A 188 -2.72 9.79 -10.82
N SER A 189 -3.23 9.08 -11.82
CA SER A 189 -3.37 7.62 -11.81
C SER A 189 -2.01 6.92 -11.67
N GLY A 190 -0.96 7.41 -12.33
CA GLY A 190 0.40 6.88 -12.16
C GLY A 190 0.97 7.13 -10.77
N GLY A 191 0.69 8.30 -10.18
CA GLY A 191 1.05 8.64 -8.80
C GLY A 191 0.41 7.70 -7.79
N VAL A 192 -0.91 7.48 -7.90
CA VAL A 192 -1.66 6.58 -7.01
C VAL A 192 -1.19 5.13 -7.12
N ILE A 193 -0.87 4.64 -8.34
CA ILE A 193 -0.20 3.35 -8.50
C ILE A 193 1.12 3.34 -7.73
N GLY A 194 1.96 4.36 -7.92
CA GLY A 194 3.25 4.49 -7.23
C GLY A 194 3.11 4.43 -5.71
N VAL A 195 2.09 5.09 -5.15
CA VAL A 195 1.81 5.04 -3.71
C VAL A 195 1.51 3.61 -3.29
N ILE A 196 0.53 2.95 -3.92
CA ILE A 196 0.13 1.57 -3.58
C ILE A 196 1.31 0.59 -3.70
N LEU A 197 2.16 0.76 -4.72
CA LEU A 197 3.37 -0.04 -4.87
C LEU A 197 4.37 0.19 -3.74
N LYS A 198 4.52 1.43 -3.27
CA LYS A 198 5.35 1.73 -2.09
C LYS A 198 4.74 1.22 -0.79
N LEU A 199 3.42 1.09 -0.71
CA LEU A 199 2.73 0.54 0.46
C LEU A 199 2.90 -0.98 0.55
N CYS A 200 2.55 -1.70 -0.52
CA CYS A 200 2.50 -3.17 -0.49
C CYS A 200 3.75 -3.84 -1.05
N GLY A 201 4.57 -3.15 -1.85
CA GLY A 201 5.73 -3.75 -2.51
C GLY A 201 6.75 -4.33 -1.54
N ALA A 202 7.07 -3.61 -0.45
CA ALA A 202 8.01 -4.10 0.56
C ALA A 202 7.43 -5.30 1.36
N PRO A 203 6.21 -5.24 1.96
CA PRO A 203 5.59 -6.40 2.60
C PRO A 203 5.54 -7.66 1.73
N CYS A 204 5.22 -7.50 0.44
CA CYS A 204 5.11 -8.61 -0.52
C CYS A 204 6.43 -9.28 -0.92
N SER A 205 7.56 -8.68 -0.54
CA SER A 205 8.87 -9.30 -0.69
C SER A 205 9.37 -10.00 0.58
N LEU A 206 8.78 -9.70 1.75
CA LEU A 206 9.35 -10.08 3.05
C LEU A 206 8.49 -11.07 3.84
N ALA A 207 7.15 -10.98 3.79
CA ALA A 207 6.28 -11.84 4.60
C ALA A 207 4.87 -12.03 3.98
N PRO A 208 4.46 -13.28 3.67
CA PRO A 208 3.16 -13.53 3.02
C PRO A 208 1.94 -12.99 3.76
N PRO A 209 1.76 -13.18 5.09
CA PRO A 209 0.57 -12.66 5.79
C PRO A 209 0.51 -11.13 5.83
N ILE A 210 1.65 -10.45 5.90
CA ILE A 210 1.72 -8.97 5.91
C ILE A 210 1.40 -8.42 4.53
N CYS A 211 1.89 -9.07 3.47
CA CYS A 211 1.51 -8.77 2.10
C CYS A 211 0.00 -8.95 1.89
N ALA A 212 -0.57 -10.06 2.38
CA ALA A 212 -2.01 -10.31 2.25
C ALA A 212 -2.83 -9.25 2.97
N GLY A 213 -2.41 -8.85 4.17
CA GLY A 213 -3.01 -7.73 4.91
C GLY A 213 -2.96 -6.40 4.16
N CYS A 214 -1.83 -6.09 3.51
CA CYS A 214 -1.72 -4.88 2.69
C CYS A 214 -2.61 -4.95 1.45
N LEU A 215 -2.57 -6.06 0.72
CA LEU A 215 -3.38 -6.26 -0.48
C LEU A 215 -4.88 -6.24 -0.15
N ALA A 216 -5.30 -6.94 0.90
CA ALA A 216 -6.67 -6.89 1.40
C ALA A 216 -7.05 -5.45 1.78
N GLY A 217 -6.16 -4.75 2.50
CA GLY A 217 -6.33 -3.36 2.89
C GLY A 217 -6.64 -2.46 1.68
N ILE A 218 -5.78 -2.53 0.67
CA ILE A 218 -5.90 -1.77 -0.57
C ILE A 218 -7.17 -2.14 -1.36
N VAL A 219 -7.54 -3.42 -1.43
CA VAL A 219 -8.80 -3.82 -2.09
C VAL A 219 -10.01 -3.24 -1.38
N VAL A 220 -10.03 -3.27 -0.05
CA VAL A 220 -11.16 -2.81 0.76
C VAL A 220 -11.37 -1.31 0.63
N VAL A 221 -10.29 -0.52 0.56
CA VAL A 221 -10.37 0.93 0.27
C VAL A 221 -10.62 1.26 -1.22
N GLY A 222 -10.96 0.25 -2.03
CA GLY A 222 -11.33 0.40 -3.44
C GLY A 222 -10.16 0.29 -4.43
N GLY A 223 -8.91 0.22 -3.97
CA GLY A 223 -7.71 0.11 -4.80
C GLY A 223 -7.49 -1.26 -5.49
N GLY A 224 -8.46 -2.17 -5.45
CA GLY A 224 -8.33 -3.51 -6.06
C GLY A 224 -8.10 -3.48 -7.57
N GLY A 225 -8.69 -2.51 -8.28
CA GLY A 225 -8.43 -2.29 -9.71
C GLY A 225 -6.96 -1.97 -10.01
N ILE A 226 -6.26 -1.37 -9.05
CA ILE A 226 -4.84 -1.01 -9.16
C ILE A 226 -3.95 -2.25 -8.99
N ILE A 227 -4.25 -3.09 -7.99
CA ILE A 227 -3.55 -4.38 -7.84
C ILE A 227 -3.76 -5.22 -9.10
N GLY A 228 -4.99 -5.25 -9.63
CA GLY A 228 -5.31 -5.90 -10.90
C GLY A 228 -4.46 -5.35 -12.06
N ALA A 229 -4.41 -4.03 -12.24
CA ALA A 229 -3.60 -3.39 -13.27
C ALA A 229 -2.10 -3.63 -13.13
N VAL A 230 -1.55 -3.62 -11.91
CA VAL A 230 -0.13 -3.94 -11.66
C VAL A 230 0.15 -5.40 -12.07
N VAL A 231 -0.71 -6.32 -11.64
CA VAL A 231 -0.60 -7.74 -11.97
C VAL A 231 -0.72 -7.99 -13.48
N THR A 232 -1.62 -7.27 -14.15
CA THR A 232 -1.84 -7.45 -15.59
C THR A 232 -0.89 -6.65 -16.47
N CYS A 233 -0.26 -5.57 -15.99
CA CYS A 233 0.74 -4.84 -16.79
C CYS A 233 2.15 -5.45 -16.66
N TRP A 234 2.43 -6.30 -15.64
CA TRP A 234 3.76 -6.91 -15.39
C TRP A 234 3.90 -8.40 -15.77
N LYS A 235 2.82 -9.03 -16.23
CA LYS A 235 2.91 -10.34 -16.88
C LYS A 235 3.53 -10.21 -18.26
#